data_AF-A0A962XNY9-F1
#
_entry.id   AF-A0A962XNY9-F1
#
_cell.length_a   1.000
_cell.length_b   1.000
_cell.length_c   1.000
_cell.angle_alpha   90.00
_cell.angle_beta   90.00
_cell.angle_gamma   90.00
#
_symmetry.space_group_name_H-M   'P 1'
#
loop_
_entity.id
_entity.type
_entity.pdbx_description
1 polymer ?
#
loop_
_entity_poly.entity_id
_entity_poly.type
_entity_poly.pdbx_seq_one_letter_code
_entity_poly.pdbx_strand_id
1 'polypeptide(L)'
;MGSNTTASGGNSLAVGQNSVASGTRSTAIGYYNTASGSSSFATGALNTASGYGSVAMGNQTVAGGNASMALGLIGSSVTITTKPQVTGTQSLGIFMGDQDGLTMSATSTMGLFGGKMVIDPAVPATQLTARGVLDVGAATDAIVIPRGTTAQRPGTPVNGMIRYNSTTNKFEGYESSLWTNLTSASPAGSDR
;
A
#
# COMPACT_ATOMS: atom_id res chain seq x y z
N MET A 1 -22.50 -11.10 21.51
CA MET A 1 -23.11 -9.97 22.27
C MET A 1 -23.63 -8.94 21.28
N GLY A 2 -24.90 -8.59 21.30
CA GLY A 2 -25.55 -7.76 20.28
C GLY A 2 -26.69 -8.50 19.59
N SER A 3 -27.40 -7.82 18.67
CA SER A 3 -28.53 -8.42 17.93
C SER A 3 -28.04 -9.34 16.81
N ASN A 4 -28.58 -10.56 16.70
CA ASN A 4 -28.29 -11.53 15.63
C ASN A 4 -26.79 -11.85 15.46
N THR A 5 -26.05 -11.93 16.56
CA THR A 5 -24.64 -12.34 16.49
C THR A 5 -24.50 -13.85 16.46
N THR A 6 -23.61 -14.38 15.62
CA THR A 6 -23.34 -15.82 15.52
C THR A 6 -21.85 -16.09 15.78
N ALA A 7 -21.52 -16.76 16.88
CA ALA A 7 -20.18 -17.26 17.17
C ALA A 7 -20.22 -18.79 17.15
N SER A 8 -19.99 -19.40 15.99
CA SER A 8 -20.14 -20.85 15.79
C SER A 8 -18.80 -21.60 15.69
N GLY A 9 -17.68 -20.88 15.50
CA GLY A 9 -16.35 -21.48 15.52
C GLY A 9 -15.88 -21.82 16.93
N GLY A 10 -15.06 -22.86 17.09
CA GLY A 10 -14.44 -23.17 18.37
C GLY A 10 -13.58 -21.99 18.86
N ASN A 11 -13.76 -21.54 20.09
CA ASN A 11 -13.11 -20.33 20.64
C ASN A 11 -13.33 -19.04 19.82
N SER A 12 -14.47 -18.91 19.13
CA SER A 12 -14.80 -17.71 18.36
C SER A 12 -15.44 -16.61 19.22
N LEU A 13 -15.40 -15.37 18.72
CA LEU A 13 -16.02 -14.20 19.35
C LEU A 13 -16.81 -13.39 18.32
N ALA A 14 -18.11 -13.19 18.57
CA ALA A 14 -18.97 -12.31 17.77
C ALA A 14 -19.63 -11.22 18.63
N VAL A 15 -19.39 -9.95 18.29
CA VAL A 15 -19.91 -8.78 19.00
C VAL A 15 -20.45 -7.75 18.01
N GLY A 16 -21.61 -7.15 18.30
CA GLY A 16 -22.26 -6.16 17.46
C GLY A 16 -23.21 -6.76 16.40
N GLN A 17 -24.12 -5.94 15.89
CA GLN A 17 -25.27 -6.41 15.09
C GLN A 17 -24.88 -7.24 13.86
N ASN A 18 -25.51 -8.42 13.70
CA ASN A 18 -25.31 -9.33 12.56
C ASN A 18 -23.84 -9.75 12.33
N SER A 19 -22.99 -9.67 13.35
CA SER A 19 -21.61 -10.15 13.23
C SER A 19 -21.54 -11.68 13.34
N VAL A 20 -20.77 -12.31 12.46
CA VAL A 20 -20.62 -13.76 12.33
C VAL A 20 -19.14 -14.14 12.46
N ALA A 21 -18.81 -14.92 13.49
CA ALA A 21 -17.50 -15.54 13.68
C ALA A 21 -17.66 -17.07 13.60
N SER A 22 -17.41 -17.64 12.42
CA SER A 22 -17.63 -19.07 12.13
C SER A 22 -16.34 -19.87 12.02
N GLY A 23 -15.18 -19.22 11.84
CA GLY A 23 -13.89 -19.89 11.87
C GLY A 23 -13.45 -20.25 13.29
N THR A 24 -12.68 -21.33 13.47
CA THR A 24 -12.02 -21.63 14.74
C THR A 24 -11.10 -20.48 15.14
N ARG A 25 -11.19 -20.00 16.39
CA ARG A 25 -10.46 -18.83 16.92
C ARG A 25 -10.72 -17.52 16.14
N SER A 26 -11.79 -17.44 15.38
CA SER A 26 -12.15 -16.22 14.64
C SER A 26 -12.78 -15.16 15.53
N THR A 27 -12.66 -13.89 15.15
CA THR A 27 -13.28 -12.77 15.87
C THR A 27 -13.95 -11.80 14.89
N ALA A 28 -15.23 -11.50 15.12
CA ALA A 28 -16.01 -10.53 14.36
C ALA A 28 -16.62 -9.47 15.30
N ILE A 29 -16.27 -8.19 15.11
CA ILE A 29 -16.70 -7.09 16.00
C ILE A 29 -17.26 -5.91 15.19
N GLY A 30 -18.52 -5.56 15.41
CA GLY A 30 -19.18 -4.38 14.81
C GLY A 30 -20.46 -4.72 14.06
N TYR A 31 -20.69 -4.07 12.92
CA TYR A 31 -21.92 -4.17 12.13
C TYR A 31 -21.72 -5.06 10.88
N TYR A 32 -22.40 -6.20 10.80
CA TYR A 32 -22.37 -7.11 9.63
C TYR A 32 -20.94 -7.58 9.23
N ASN A 33 -20.07 -7.86 10.19
CA ASN A 33 -18.76 -8.44 9.90
C ASN A 33 -18.84 -9.96 9.86
N THR A 34 -18.07 -10.58 8.97
CA THR A 34 -17.95 -12.03 8.86
C THR A 34 -16.49 -12.46 8.97
N ALA A 35 -16.14 -13.19 10.01
CA ALA A 35 -14.84 -13.84 10.19
C ALA A 35 -15.02 -15.36 10.04
N SER A 36 -14.79 -15.87 8.82
CA SER A 36 -15.02 -17.27 8.47
C SER A 36 -13.75 -18.10 8.32
N GLY A 37 -12.59 -17.46 8.14
CA GLY A 37 -11.30 -18.14 8.15
C GLY A 37 -10.90 -18.59 9.57
N SER A 38 -10.17 -19.70 9.71
CA SER A 38 -9.56 -20.04 11.00
C SER A 38 -8.58 -18.95 11.42
N SER A 39 -8.61 -18.56 12.70
CA SER A 39 -7.83 -17.46 13.28
C SER A 39 -8.03 -16.10 12.58
N SER A 40 -9.14 -15.90 11.87
CA SER A 40 -9.43 -14.64 11.17
C SER A 40 -9.97 -13.54 12.09
N PHE A 41 -9.77 -12.29 11.70
CA PHE A 41 -10.24 -11.12 12.45
C PHE A 41 -10.95 -10.13 11.55
N ALA A 42 -12.22 -9.81 11.83
CA ALA A 42 -13.02 -8.83 11.11
C ALA A 42 -13.57 -7.77 12.06
N THR A 43 -13.30 -6.47 11.82
CA THR A 43 -13.82 -5.39 12.67
C THR A 43 -14.26 -4.15 11.90
N GLY A 44 -15.29 -3.47 12.38
CA GLY A 44 -15.85 -2.26 11.76
C GLY A 44 -17.24 -2.53 11.17
N ALA A 45 -17.45 -2.25 9.88
CA ALA A 45 -18.73 -2.47 9.20
C ALA A 45 -18.56 -3.23 7.88
N LEU A 46 -19.38 -4.26 7.67
CA LEU A 46 -19.51 -4.97 6.40
C LEU A 46 -18.20 -5.62 5.91
N ASN A 47 -17.29 -6.01 6.79
CA ASN A 47 -16.04 -6.66 6.38
C ASN A 47 -16.16 -8.19 6.35
N THR A 48 -15.36 -8.83 5.50
CA THR A 48 -15.25 -10.30 5.43
C THR A 48 -13.80 -10.73 5.52
N ALA A 49 -13.42 -11.46 6.58
CA ALA A 49 -12.12 -12.12 6.70
C ALA A 49 -12.31 -13.64 6.50
N SER A 50 -12.01 -14.14 5.31
CA SER A 50 -12.27 -15.53 4.92
C SER A 50 -11.02 -16.39 4.72
N GLY A 51 -9.85 -15.79 4.56
CA GLY A 51 -8.58 -16.52 4.50
C GLY A 51 -8.11 -17.00 5.88
N TYR A 52 -7.29 -18.06 5.93
CA TYR A 52 -6.64 -18.49 7.18
C TYR A 52 -5.77 -17.36 7.74
N GLY A 53 -5.97 -16.98 9.01
CA GLY A 53 -5.23 -15.88 9.65
C GLY A 53 -5.43 -14.51 9.00
N SER A 54 -6.49 -14.33 8.21
CA SER A 54 -6.75 -13.06 7.50
C SER A 54 -7.32 -11.99 8.42
N VAL A 55 -7.09 -10.72 8.06
CA VAL A 55 -7.54 -9.55 8.82
C VAL A 55 -8.28 -8.59 7.90
N ALA A 56 -9.56 -8.32 8.16
CA ALA A 56 -10.35 -7.32 7.44
C ALA A 56 -10.84 -6.23 8.41
N MET A 57 -10.47 -4.97 8.19
CA MET A 57 -10.80 -3.89 9.12
C MET A 57 -11.31 -2.66 8.40
N GLY A 58 -12.23 -1.92 9.03
CA GLY A 58 -12.75 -0.65 8.51
C GLY A 58 -14.15 -0.82 7.91
N ASN A 59 -14.35 -0.44 6.66
CA ASN A 59 -15.65 -0.49 5.98
C ASN A 59 -15.56 -1.25 4.64
N GLN A 60 -16.45 -2.22 4.44
CA GLN A 60 -16.71 -2.86 3.14
C GLN A 60 -15.51 -3.55 2.47
N THR A 61 -14.64 -4.26 3.19
CA THR A 61 -13.50 -4.98 2.58
C THR A 61 -13.58 -6.50 2.69
N VAL A 62 -12.80 -7.19 1.86
CA VAL A 62 -12.58 -8.65 1.97
C VAL A 62 -11.10 -8.99 2.06
N ALA A 63 -10.70 -9.70 3.11
CA ALA A 63 -9.40 -10.37 3.22
C ALA A 63 -9.60 -11.87 2.91
N GLY A 64 -9.42 -12.24 1.65
CA GLY A 64 -9.70 -13.57 1.11
C GLY A 64 -8.48 -14.49 1.04
N GLY A 65 -7.28 -13.92 0.86
CA GLY A 65 -6.02 -14.68 0.82
C GLY A 65 -5.59 -15.17 2.19
N ASN A 66 -4.82 -16.26 2.24
CA ASN A 66 -4.22 -16.72 3.50
C ASN A 66 -3.21 -15.69 4.01
N ALA A 67 -3.24 -15.41 5.31
CA ALA A 67 -2.45 -14.36 5.95
C ALA A 67 -2.55 -12.99 5.23
N SER A 68 -3.69 -12.72 4.59
CA SER A 68 -3.94 -11.43 3.94
C SER A 68 -4.52 -10.41 4.90
N MET A 69 -4.28 -9.14 4.61
CA MET A 69 -4.81 -8.03 5.36
C MET A 69 -5.50 -7.05 4.41
N ALA A 70 -6.74 -6.67 4.71
CA ALA A 70 -7.50 -5.67 3.97
C ALA A 70 -7.95 -4.56 4.92
N LEU A 71 -7.59 -3.32 4.61
CA LEU A 71 -8.01 -2.13 5.35
C LEU A 71 -8.92 -1.27 4.47
N GLY A 72 -10.19 -1.14 4.87
CA GLY A 72 -11.21 -0.37 4.18
C GLY A 72 -11.41 1.00 4.79
N LEU A 73 -10.89 2.02 4.13
CA LEU A 73 -11.09 3.44 4.46
C LEU A 73 -12.08 4.05 3.46
N ILE A 74 -13.18 3.32 3.23
CA ILE A 74 -14.20 3.64 2.22
C ILE A 74 -15.25 4.56 2.83
N GLY A 75 -15.66 5.59 2.09
CA GLY A 75 -16.69 6.54 2.49
C GLY A 75 -18.10 6.05 2.13
N SER A 76 -19.14 6.64 2.72
CA SER A 76 -20.54 6.31 2.39
C SER A 76 -21.09 7.11 1.20
N SER A 77 -20.23 7.66 0.35
CA SER A 77 -20.61 8.60 -0.72
C SER A 77 -21.00 7.90 -2.02
N VAL A 78 -20.61 6.63 -2.21
CA VAL A 78 -20.94 5.82 -3.39
C VAL A 78 -21.35 4.41 -2.95
N THR A 79 -22.34 3.85 -3.65
CA THR A 79 -22.74 2.45 -3.47
C THR A 79 -21.62 1.54 -3.98
N ILE A 80 -20.95 0.83 -3.07
CA ILE A 80 -20.04 -0.26 -3.45
C ILE A 80 -20.86 -1.49 -3.82
N THR A 81 -20.80 -1.90 -5.09
CA THR A 81 -21.49 -3.10 -5.59
C THR A 81 -20.73 -4.36 -5.20
N THR A 82 -19.42 -4.32 -5.34
CA THR A 82 -18.49 -5.41 -5.07
C THR A 82 -17.39 -4.89 -4.14
N LYS A 83 -17.33 -5.44 -2.93
CA LYS A 83 -16.33 -5.08 -1.92
C LYS A 83 -14.91 -5.29 -2.47
N PRO A 84 -13.97 -4.34 -2.29
CA PRO A 84 -12.59 -4.54 -2.66
C PRO A 84 -11.95 -5.65 -1.83
N GLN A 85 -11.04 -6.41 -2.47
CA GLN A 85 -10.55 -7.68 -1.94
C GLN A 85 -9.03 -7.79 -2.00
N VAL A 86 -8.46 -8.40 -0.97
CA VAL A 86 -7.10 -8.95 -1.00
C VAL A 86 -7.20 -10.46 -1.07
N THR A 87 -6.96 -11.02 -2.25
CA THR A 87 -6.95 -12.47 -2.49
C THR A 87 -5.53 -13.04 -2.54
N GLY A 88 -4.53 -12.17 -2.74
CA GLY A 88 -3.13 -12.53 -2.64
C GLY A 88 -2.75 -13.03 -1.25
N THR A 89 -2.10 -14.19 -1.21
CA THR A 89 -1.54 -14.76 0.03
C THR A 89 -0.40 -13.87 0.56
N GLN A 90 -0.38 -13.64 1.87
CA GLN A 90 0.62 -12.79 2.55
C GLN A 90 0.69 -11.35 2.02
N SER A 91 -0.46 -10.80 1.62
CA SER A 91 -0.53 -9.46 1.02
C SER A 91 -1.33 -8.50 1.89
N LEU A 92 -0.98 -7.20 1.84
CA LEU A 92 -1.67 -6.12 2.52
C LEU A 92 -2.28 -5.15 1.51
N GLY A 93 -3.59 -5.03 1.47
CA GLY A 93 -4.30 -4.03 0.68
C GLY A 93 -4.89 -2.95 1.59
N ILE A 94 -4.61 -1.70 1.27
CA ILE A 94 -5.24 -0.54 1.90
C ILE A 94 -6.09 0.15 0.84
N PHE A 95 -7.40 0.08 1.01
CA PHE A 95 -8.38 0.62 0.08
C PHE A 95 -8.92 1.94 0.64
N MET A 96 -8.59 3.04 -0.04
CA MET A 96 -9.10 4.36 0.26
C MET A 96 -10.00 4.85 -0.87
N GLY A 97 -10.97 5.68 -0.52
CA GLY A 97 -11.98 6.12 -1.47
C GLY A 97 -12.89 4.96 -1.89
N ASP A 98 -13.93 5.29 -2.64
CA ASP A 98 -15.02 4.35 -2.93
C ASP A 98 -14.62 3.35 -4.02
N GLN A 99 -13.74 2.40 -3.66
CA GLN A 99 -13.24 1.35 -4.54
C GLN A 99 -14.32 0.30 -4.77
N ASP A 100 -14.88 0.22 -5.98
CA ASP A 100 -15.82 -0.83 -6.39
C ASP A 100 -15.11 -1.90 -7.25
N GLY A 101 -15.19 -3.16 -6.84
CA GLY A 101 -14.72 -4.32 -7.64
C GLY A 101 -13.21 -4.56 -7.68
N LEU A 102 -12.40 -3.79 -6.96
CA LEU A 102 -10.95 -3.92 -6.99
C LEU A 102 -10.46 -5.21 -6.29
N THR A 103 -9.64 -6.02 -6.96
CA THR A 103 -9.01 -7.21 -6.38
C THR A 103 -7.50 -7.15 -6.47
N MET A 104 -6.81 -7.23 -5.33
CA MET A 104 -5.36 -7.44 -5.26
C MET A 104 -5.06 -8.93 -5.12
N SER A 105 -4.68 -9.56 -6.23
CA SER A 105 -4.39 -11.01 -6.31
C SER A 105 -2.91 -11.37 -6.19
N ALA A 106 -2.01 -10.39 -6.34
CA ALA A 106 -0.56 -10.62 -6.23
C ALA A 106 -0.19 -11.10 -4.82
N THR A 107 0.64 -12.15 -4.74
CA THR A 107 1.14 -12.68 -3.47
C THR A 107 2.27 -11.82 -2.92
N SER A 108 2.43 -11.81 -1.60
CA SER A 108 3.52 -11.09 -0.93
C SER A 108 3.62 -9.61 -1.33
N THR A 109 2.48 -8.96 -1.55
CA THR A 109 2.41 -7.61 -2.12
C THR A 109 1.72 -6.65 -1.15
N MET A 110 2.24 -5.43 -1.02
CA MET A 110 1.54 -4.33 -0.37
C MET A 110 0.99 -3.38 -1.43
N GLY A 111 -0.32 -3.17 -1.41
CA GLY A 111 -1.02 -2.26 -2.31
C GLY A 111 -1.69 -1.12 -1.55
N LEU A 112 -1.46 0.10 -2.02
CA LEU A 112 -2.18 1.29 -1.58
C LEU A 112 -3.09 1.76 -2.71
N PHE A 113 -4.40 1.62 -2.52
CA PHE A 113 -5.38 1.82 -3.59
C PHE A 113 -6.26 3.03 -3.30
N GLY A 114 -6.47 3.86 -4.32
CA GLY A 114 -7.36 5.03 -4.22
C GLY A 114 -6.87 6.17 -3.32
N GLY A 115 -5.62 6.10 -2.85
CA GLY A 115 -5.01 7.18 -2.09
C GLY A 115 -3.50 7.23 -2.27
N LYS A 116 -2.84 7.85 -1.31
CA LYS A 116 -1.52 8.43 -1.51
C LYS A 116 -0.54 7.98 -0.43
N MET A 117 0.61 7.43 -0.83
CA MET A 117 1.70 7.12 0.08
C MET A 117 2.55 8.36 0.25
N VAL A 118 2.72 8.84 1.48
CA VAL A 118 3.59 9.97 1.73
C VAL A 118 4.68 9.56 2.71
N ILE A 119 5.93 9.77 2.30
CA ILE A 119 7.14 9.47 3.08
C ILE A 119 7.85 10.81 3.28
N ASP A 120 7.38 11.59 4.26
CA ASP A 120 7.95 12.90 4.60
C ASP A 120 8.31 12.92 6.11
N PRO A 121 9.60 13.05 6.49
CA PRO A 121 10.02 13.06 7.89
C PRO A 121 9.85 14.42 8.60
N ALA A 122 9.46 15.49 7.91
CA ALA A 122 9.52 16.86 8.45
C ALA A 122 8.23 17.69 8.30
N VAL A 123 7.18 17.17 7.66
CA VAL A 123 5.90 17.90 7.49
C VAL A 123 4.73 17.11 8.11
N PRO A 124 3.92 17.71 9.02
CA PRO A 124 2.71 17.08 9.53
C PRO A 124 1.79 16.61 8.38
N ALA A 125 1.24 15.40 8.50
CA ALA A 125 0.42 14.74 7.47
C ALA A 125 -0.79 15.57 6.97
N THR A 126 -1.13 16.65 7.67
CA THR A 126 -2.18 17.61 7.33
C THR A 126 -1.84 18.56 6.17
N GLN A 127 -0.59 18.58 5.68
CA GLN A 127 -0.20 19.37 4.49
C GLN A 127 0.29 18.52 3.31
N LEU A 128 0.14 17.21 3.39
CA LEU A 128 0.61 16.30 2.37
C LEU A 128 -0.47 16.08 1.30
N THR A 129 -0.63 17.04 0.39
CA THR A 129 -1.17 16.71 -0.92
C THR A 129 -0.13 15.82 -1.59
N ALA A 130 -0.31 14.50 -1.67
CA ALA A 130 0.80 13.70 -2.17
C ALA A 130 1.19 14.07 -3.59
N ARG A 131 2.49 14.11 -3.80
CA ARG A 131 3.15 14.45 -5.04
C ARG A 131 4.21 13.38 -5.29
N GLY A 132 3.76 12.26 -5.85
CA GLY A 132 4.62 11.15 -6.24
C GLY A 132 4.08 9.81 -5.75
N VAL A 133 3.64 8.98 -6.69
CA VAL A 133 3.50 7.53 -6.49
C VAL A 133 4.75 6.89 -7.09
N LEU A 134 5.41 5.98 -6.37
CA LEU A 134 6.54 5.19 -6.87
C LEU A 134 6.01 3.84 -7.35
N ASP A 135 5.85 3.67 -8.66
CA ASP A 135 5.40 2.44 -9.31
C ASP A 135 6.57 1.81 -10.09
N VAL A 136 7.01 0.63 -9.68
CA VAL A 136 8.10 -0.15 -10.31
C VAL A 136 7.65 -1.61 -10.39
N GLY A 137 7.17 -2.04 -11.55
CA GLY A 137 6.26 -3.19 -11.71
C GLY A 137 6.70 -4.29 -12.68
N ALA A 138 7.88 -4.24 -13.31
CA ALA A 138 8.39 -5.27 -14.22
C ALA A 138 9.93 -5.30 -14.36
N ALA A 139 10.48 -6.41 -14.89
CA ALA A 139 11.93 -6.68 -15.03
C ALA A 139 12.67 -5.79 -16.07
N THR A 140 11.96 -4.86 -16.71
CA THR A 140 12.50 -3.83 -17.62
C THR A 140 12.34 -2.41 -17.08
N ASP A 141 11.81 -2.27 -15.86
CA ASP A 141 11.47 -0.96 -15.30
C ASP A 141 12.67 -0.26 -14.68
N ALA A 142 12.63 1.06 -14.65
CA ALA A 142 13.66 1.89 -14.04
C ALA A 142 13.04 3.12 -13.39
N ILE A 143 13.66 3.59 -12.31
CA ILE A 143 13.32 4.87 -11.69
C ILE A 143 14.10 5.96 -12.44
N VAL A 144 13.40 6.75 -13.26
CA VAL A 144 13.99 7.97 -13.84
C VAL A 144 14.02 9.04 -12.77
N ILE A 145 15.22 9.30 -12.25
CA ILE A 145 15.48 10.43 -11.35
C ILE A 145 15.57 11.76 -12.15
N PRO A 146 15.46 12.95 -11.51
CA PRO A 146 15.51 14.25 -12.19
C PRO A 146 16.65 14.36 -13.20
N ARG A 147 16.52 15.10 -14.31
CA ARG A 147 17.58 15.18 -15.34
C ARG A 147 17.61 16.52 -16.09
N GLY A 148 18.77 16.98 -16.57
CA GLY A 148 18.92 18.25 -17.32
C GLY A 148 20.38 18.67 -17.52
N THR A 149 20.64 19.83 -18.14
CA THR A 149 22.01 20.33 -18.41
C THR A 149 22.71 20.84 -17.15
N THR A 150 24.03 21.06 -17.22
CA THR A 150 24.81 21.64 -16.11
C THR A 150 24.29 23.01 -15.68
N ALA A 151 23.90 23.88 -16.62
CA ALA A 151 23.35 25.19 -16.30
C ALA A 151 21.99 25.12 -15.57
N GLN A 152 21.32 23.96 -15.61
CA GLN A 152 19.99 23.72 -15.01
C GLN A 152 20.05 23.04 -13.64
N ARG A 153 21.21 23.06 -12.99
CA ARG A 153 21.38 22.62 -11.60
C ARG A 153 20.56 23.52 -10.66
N PRO A 154 19.82 22.99 -9.66
CA PRO A 154 19.10 23.81 -8.68
C PRO A 154 19.98 24.93 -8.12
N GLY A 155 19.41 26.13 -7.96
CA GLY A 155 20.13 27.35 -7.52
C GLY A 155 20.33 27.46 -6.01
N THR A 156 19.49 26.79 -5.22
CA THR A 156 19.71 26.49 -3.78
C THR A 156 19.66 24.98 -3.56
N PRO A 157 20.58 24.25 -4.21
CA PRO A 157 20.60 22.81 -4.15
C PRO A 157 20.89 22.37 -2.70
N VAL A 158 20.21 21.31 -2.27
CA VAL A 158 20.46 20.70 -0.96
C VAL A 158 21.24 19.42 -1.18
N ASN A 159 22.20 19.16 -0.30
CA ASN A 159 22.96 17.92 -0.38
C ASN A 159 22.00 16.72 -0.42
N GLY A 160 22.28 15.75 -1.28
CA GLY A 160 21.47 14.53 -1.45
C GLY A 160 20.49 14.58 -2.63
N MET A 161 20.42 15.69 -3.37
CA MET A 161 19.74 15.68 -4.67
C MET A 161 20.49 14.75 -5.64
N ILE A 162 19.79 13.81 -6.25
CA ILE A 162 20.33 12.93 -7.30
C ILE A 162 19.60 13.27 -8.60
N ARG A 163 20.34 13.47 -9.68
CA ARG A 163 19.80 13.76 -11.01
C ARG A 163 20.66 13.12 -12.10
N TYR A 164 20.29 13.32 -13.36
CA TYR A 164 21.07 12.96 -14.53
C TYR A 164 21.40 14.21 -15.35
N ASN A 165 22.67 14.53 -15.50
CA ASN A 165 23.18 15.59 -16.34
C ASN A 165 23.21 15.20 -17.82
N SER A 166 22.48 15.90 -18.67
CA SER A 166 22.46 15.63 -20.13
C SER A 166 23.51 16.39 -20.94
N THR A 167 24.19 17.38 -20.36
CA THR A 167 25.37 18.00 -21.01
C THR A 167 26.57 17.07 -20.91
N THR A 168 26.73 16.42 -19.76
CA THR A 168 27.84 15.48 -19.51
C THR A 168 27.46 14.03 -19.75
N ASN A 169 26.17 13.73 -19.95
CA ASN A 169 25.58 12.38 -20.07
C ASN A 169 25.89 11.49 -18.87
N LYS A 170 25.73 12.03 -17.65
CA LYS A 170 26.07 11.36 -16.38
C LYS A 170 24.95 11.48 -15.38
N PHE A 171 24.71 10.45 -14.59
CA PHE A 171 24.07 10.66 -13.29
C PHE A 171 24.96 11.60 -12.46
N GLU A 172 24.39 12.58 -11.76
CA GLU A 172 25.09 13.54 -10.91
C GLU A 172 24.35 13.74 -9.58
N GLY A 173 25.10 13.89 -8.50
CA GLY A 173 24.60 14.18 -7.17
C GLY A 173 25.03 15.55 -6.74
N TYR A 174 24.19 16.26 -5.98
CA TYR A 174 24.63 17.44 -5.26
C TYR A 174 25.17 17.05 -3.89
N GLU A 175 26.46 17.21 -3.69
CA GLU A 175 27.20 16.82 -2.51
C GLU A 175 28.31 17.83 -2.18
N SER A 176 28.57 18.04 -0.89
CA SER A 176 29.55 19.04 -0.44
C SER A 176 29.30 20.43 -1.03
N SER A 177 28.03 20.78 -1.23
CA SER A 177 27.59 22.01 -1.90
C SER A 177 28.08 22.14 -3.36
N LEU A 178 28.37 21.03 -4.02
CA LEU A 178 28.80 20.96 -5.41
C LEU A 178 28.09 19.84 -6.14
N TRP A 179 28.04 19.92 -7.45
CA TRP A 179 27.47 18.85 -8.26
C TRP A 179 28.59 17.97 -8.84
N THR A 180 28.54 16.70 -8.49
CA THR A 180 29.53 15.69 -8.85
C THR A 180 28.89 14.60 -9.71
N ASN A 181 29.62 14.07 -10.69
CA ASN A 181 29.15 12.93 -11.47
C ASN A 181 29.17 11.65 -10.62
N LEU A 182 28.16 10.80 -10.77
CA LEU A 182 27.95 9.57 -10.02
C LEU A 182 28.52 8.33 -10.72
N THR A 183 29.43 8.51 -11.68
CA THR A 183 30.20 7.42 -12.30
C THR A 183 31.68 7.79 -12.35
N SER A 184 32.58 6.88 -12.02
CA SER A 184 34.02 7.04 -12.26
C SER A 184 34.37 6.86 -13.74
N ALA A 185 35.40 7.56 -14.22
CA ALA A 185 35.90 7.40 -15.59
C ALA A 185 36.40 5.96 -15.81
N SER A 186 36.01 5.32 -16.91
CA SER A 186 36.68 4.08 -17.34
C SER A 186 38.16 4.39 -17.63
N PRO A 187 39.13 3.56 -17.20
CA PRO A 187 40.52 3.77 -17.58
C PRO A 187 40.66 3.65 -19.10
N ALA A 188 41.40 4.59 -19.68
CA ALA A 188 41.70 4.64 -21.10
C ALA A 188 42.51 3.41 -21.53
N GLY A 189 42.19 2.88 -22.71
CA GLY A 189 42.94 1.78 -23.32
C GLY A 189 42.68 1.70 -24.81
N SER A 190 43.08 2.73 -25.57
CA SER A 190 43.45 2.53 -26.96
C SER A 190 44.95 2.73 -27.06
N ASP A 191 45.68 1.66 -27.33
CA ASP A 191 46.94 1.79 -28.04
C ASP A 191 47.04 0.67 -29.09
N ARG A 192 46.98 1.14 -30.33
CA ARG A 192 47.38 0.55 -31.62
C ARG A 192 46.46 -0.47 -32.27
#